data_AF-A0A497BGL2-F1
#
_entry.id   AF-A0A497BGL2-F1
#
_cell.length_a   1.000
_cell.length_b   1.000
_cell.length_c   1.000
_cell.angle_alpha   90.00
_cell.angle_beta   90.00
_cell.angle_gamma   90.00
#
_symmetry.space_group_name_H-M   'P 1'
#
loop_
_entity.id
_entity.type
_entity.pdbx_description
1 polymer ?
#
loop_
_entity_poly.entity_id
_entity_poly.type
_entity_poly.pdbx_seq_one_letter_code
_entity_poly.pdbx_strand_id
1 'polypeptide(L)'
;MKDLLELLKFLDEKLGEFTITTDRNYVEEDDLSLFITLGKEECLEFEDLKKISEFCDDLTVNTDNEGKLFLHLLFLPKKGE
;
A
#
# COMPACT_ATOMS: atom_id res chain seq x y z
N MET A 1 8.57 4.77 11.03
CA MET A 1 8.17 6.11 10.54
C MET A 1 8.94 6.53 9.28
N LYS A 2 10.26 6.30 9.18
CA LYS A 2 11.02 6.53 7.94
C LYS A 2 10.51 5.67 6.76
N ASP A 3 10.13 4.43 7.04
CA ASP A 3 9.67 3.47 6.02
C ASP A 3 8.36 3.91 5.34
N LEU A 4 7.42 4.50 6.10
CA LEU A 4 6.17 4.99 5.53
C LEU A 4 6.38 6.22 4.64
N LEU A 5 7.27 7.14 5.02
CA LEU A 5 7.57 8.32 4.20
C LEU A 5 8.27 7.92 2.89
N GLU A 6 9.16 6.93 2.94
CA GLU A 6 9.82 6.39 1.74
C GLU A 6 8.83 5.68 0.82
N LEU A 7 7.90 4.89 1.37
CA LEU A 7 6.80 4.32 0.62
C LEU A 7 5.96 5.41 -0.07
N LEU A 8 5.55 6.46 0.66
CA LEU A 8 4.74 7.54 0.07
C LEU A 8 5.46 8.27 -1.05
N LYS A 9 6.77 8.52 -0.91
CA LYS A 9 7.59 9.13 -1.98
C LYS A 9 7.70 8.21 -3.19
N PHE A 10 7.85 6.91 -2.97
CA PHE A 10 7.92 5.95 -4.06
C PHE A 10 6.59 5.86 -4.82
N LEU A 11 5.47 5.86 -4.10
CA LEU A 11 4.14 5.89 -4.69
C LEU A 11 3.90 7.20 -5.46
N ASP A 12 4.34 8.34 -4.93
CA ASP A 12 4.27 9.64 -5.64
C ASP A 12 5.07 9.63 -6.94
N GLU A 13 6.30 9.10 -6.91
CA GLU A 13 7.16 8.97 -8.10
C GLU A 13 6.52 8.08 -9.18
N LYS A 14 5.82 7.01 -8.78
CA LYS A 14 5.30 5.99 -9.70
C LYS A 14 3.86 6.22 -10.15
N LEU A 15 3.04 6.81 -9.29
CA LEU A 15 1.60 6.92 -9.52
C LEU A 15 1.15 8.35 -9.79
N GLY A 16 1.99 9.36 -9.50
CA GLY A 16 1.68 10.79 -9.62
C GLY A 16 0.58 11.27 -8.68
N GLU A 17 -0.58 10.64 -8.71
CA GLU A 17 -1.73 10.85 -7.84
C GLU A 17 -2.29 9.51 -7.34
N PHE A 18 -2.50 9.41 -6.04
CA PHE A 18 -3.13 8.26 -5.40
C PHE A 18 -3.89 8.68 -4.15
N THR A 19 -4.87 7.86 -3.77
CA THR A 19 -5.62 8.05 -2.51
C THR A 19 -5.30 6.92 -1.56
N ILE A 20 -5.02 7.27 -0.29
CA ILE A 20 -4.85 6.31 0.80
C ILE A 20 -6.03 6.42 1.76
N THR A 21 -6.67 5.28 2.01
CA THR A 21 -7.61 5.11 3.12
C THR A 21 -6.95 4.24 4.18
N THR A 22 -6.98 4.66 5.44
CA THR A 22 -6.45 3.87 6.56
C THR A 22 -7.59 3.22 7.34
N ASP A 23 -7.45 1.94 7.66
CA ASP A 23 -8.30 1.25 8.62
C ASP A 23 -7.43 0.67 9.74
N ARG A 24 -7.83 0.88 10.99
CA ARG A 24 -7.14 0.42 12.20
C ARG A 24 -7.86 -0.74 12.91
N ASN A 25 -8.90 -1.31 12.30
CA ASN A 25 -9.76 -2.30 12.93
C ASN A 25 -9.87 -3.62 12.14
N TYR A 26 -8.97 -3.89 11.19
CA TYR A 26 -9.23 -4.95 10.21
C TYR A 26 -9.03 -6.38 10.77
N VAL A 27 -8.23 -6.59 11.83
CA VAL A 27 -8.06 -7.94 12.44
C VAL A 27 -7.77 -7.91 13.96
N GLU A 28 -6.78 -7.15 14.45
CA GLU A 28 -6.45 -6.96 15.88
C GLU A 28 -6.28 -5.45 16.26
N GLU A 29 -6.28 -5.12 17.57
CA GLU A 29 -5.88 -3.77 18.03
C GLU A 29 -4.43 -3.49 17.57
N ASP A 30 -4.21 -2.30 17.02
CA ASP A 30 -2.92 -1.77 16.52
C ASP A 30 -2.44 -2.24 15.14
N ASP A 31 -3.23 -3.03 14.40
CA ASP A 31 -2.96 -3.26 12.98
C ASP A 31 -3.17 -1.97 12.17
N LEU A 32 -2.27 -1.67 11.23
CA LEU A 32 -2.46 -0.59 10.26
C LEU A 32 -2.65 -1.19 8.87
N SER A 33 -3.84 -0.99 8.30
CA SER A 33 -4.13 -1.29 6.89
C SER A 33 -4.15 0.00 6.08
N LEU A 34 -3.41 0.01 4.96
CA LEU A 34 -3.46 1.07 3.96
C LEU A 34 -4.08 0.54 2.68
N PHE A 35 -5.17 1.16 2.25
CA PHE A 35 -5.82 0.88 0.97
C PHE A 35 -5.45 1.99 -0.01
N ILE A 36 -4.70 1.64 -1.05
CA ILE A 36 -4.18 2.56 -2.05
C ILE A 36 -4.97 2.37 -3.33
N THR A 37 -5.59 3.45 -3.80
CA THR A 37 -6.30 3.48 -5.08
C THR A 37 -5.49 4.29 -6.09
N LEU A 38 -5.19 3.68 -7.24
CA LEU A 38 -4.38 4.32 -8.29
C LEU A 38 -5.17 5.39 -9.06
N GLY A 39 -4.45 6.40 -9.55
CA GLY A 39 -4.94 7.37 -10.55
C GLY A 39 -5.27 6.72 -11.90
N LYS A 40 -5.94 7.46 -12.79
CA LYS A 40 -6.61 6.91 -13.99
C LYS A 40 -5.69 6.47 -15.14
N GLU A 41 -4.38 6.67 -15.08
CA GLU A 41 -3.47 6.44 -16.21
C GLU A 41 -2.12 5.80 -15.86
N GLU A 42 -1.91 5.42 -14.59
CA GLU A 42 -0.60 4.95 -14.11
C GLU A 42 -0.63 3.44 -13.79
N CYS A 43 0.44 2.75 -14.19
CA CYS A 43 0.60 1.30 -14.02
C CYS A 43 1.82 1.02 -13.14
N LEU A 44 1.68 0.07 -12.22
CA LEU A 44 2.81 -0.48 -11.48
C LEU A 44 3.35 -1.70 -12.22
N GLU A 45 4.65 -1.71 -12.45
CA GLU A 45 5.33 -2.88 -12.97
C GLU A 45 5.56 -3.90 -11.84
N PHE A 46 5.85 -5.15 -12.21
CA PHE A 46 6.15 -6.20 -11.25
C PHE A 46 7.30 -5.82 -10.28
N GLU A 47 8.31 -5.10 -10.76
CA GLU A 47 9.42 -4.63 -9.94
C GLU A 47 8.98 -3.59 -8.90
N ASP A 48 8.00 -2.75 -9.24
CA ASP A 48 7.44 -1.76 -8.32
C ASP A 48 6.66 -2.47 -7.21
N LEU A 49 5.85 -3.48 -7.55
CA LEU A 49 5.13 -4.29 -6.56
C LEU A 49 6.08 -5.02 -5.61
N LYS A 50 7.18 -5.55 -6.13
CA LYS A 50 8.21 -6.20 -5.32
C LYS A 50 8.81 -5.22 -4.32
N LYS A 51 9.15 -4.00 -4.77
CA LYS A 51 9.68 -2.96 -3.88
C LYS A 51 8.65 -2.51 -2.84
N ILE A 52 7.37 -2.38 -3.21
CA ILE A 52 6.30 -2.05 -2.26
C ILE A 52 6.18 -3.12 -1.17
N SER A 53 6.30 -4.40 -1.53
CA SER A 53 6.24 -5.51 -0.57
C SER A 53 7.34 -5.50 0.49
N GLU A 54 8.43 -4.76 0.26
CA GLU A 54 9.51 -4.61 1.26
C GLU A 54 9.13 -3.64 2.39
N PHE A 55 8.07 -2.83 2.22
CA PHE A 55 7.64 -1.84 3.21
C PHE A 55 6.59 -2.37 4.17
N CYS A 56 5.86 -3.43 3.83
CA CYS A 56 4.72 -3.95 4.58
C CYS A 56 4.89 -5.44 4.91
N ASP A 57 4.14 -5.93 5.89
CA ASP A 57 4.15 -7.36 6.25
C ASP A 57 3.39 -8.21 5.23
N ASP A 58 2.32 -7.65 4.64
CA ASP A 58 1.56 -8.28 3.56
C ASP A 58 1.14 -7.25 2.50
N LEU A 59 1.25 -7.66 1.23
CA LEU A 59 0.80 -6.88 0.08
C LEU A 59 -0.22 -7.69 -0.71
N THR A 60 -1.46 -7.20 -0.74
CA THR A 60 -2.51 -7.73 -1.60
C THR A 60 -2.76 -6.79 -2.78
N VAL A 61 -2.81 -7.36 -3.98
CA VAL A 61 -3.06 -6.63 -5.23
C VAL A 61 -4.41 -7.06 -5.78
N ASN A 62 -5.32 -6.10 -5.96
CA ASN A 62 -6.65 -6.32 -6.52
C ASN A 62 -6.87 -5.44 -7.75
N THR A 63 -7.74 -5.89 -8.65
CA THR A 63 -8.24 -5.08 -9.76
C THR A 63 -9.77 -5.08 -9.72
N ASP A 64 -10.40 -3.94 -9.93
CA ASP A 64 -11.85 -3.91 -10.11
C ASP A 64 -12.26 -4.35 -11.53
N ASN A 65 -13.57 -4.34 -11.78
CA ASN A 65 -14.16 -4.71 -13.06
C ASN A 65 -13.82 -3.75 -14.21
N GLU A 66 -13.29 -2.56 -13.91
CA GLU A 66 -12.82 -1.57 -14.89
C GLU A 66 -11.30 -1.69 -15.12
N GLY A 67 -10.64 -2.65 -14.48
CA GLY A 67 -9.19 -2.86 -14.55
C GLY A 67 -8.39 -1.89 -13.68
N LYS A 68 -9.05 -1.15 -12.79
CA LYS A 68 -8.37 -0.24 -11.88
C LYS A 68 -7.68 -1.04 -10.78
N LEU A 69 -6.40 -0.76 -10.56
CA LEU A 69 -5.59 -1.43 -9.54
C LEU A 69 -5.86 -0.84 -8.15
N PHE A 70 -5.89 -1.72 -7.15
CA PHE A 70 -5.98 -1.40 -5.73
C PHE A 70 -4.92 -2.20 -4.99
N LEU A 71 -4.15 -1.52 -4.14
CA LEU A 71 -3.21 -2.17 -3.25
C LEU A 71 -3.76 -2.13 -1.83
N HIS A 72 -3.62 -3.24 -1.12
CA HIS A 72 -3.82 -3.30 0.31
C HIS A 72 -2.50 -3.70 0.97
N LEU A 73 -1.99 -2.82 1.81
CA LEU A 73 -0.75 -3.02 2.56
C LEU A 73 -1.10 -3.18 4.04
N LEU A 74 -0.66 -4.28 4.63
CA LEU A 74 -0.83 -4.56 6.05
C LEU A 74 0.49 -4.32 6.78
N PHE A 75 0.42 -3.59 7.90
CA PHE A 75 1.52 -3.38 8.82
C PHE A 75 1.06 -3.92 10.18
N LEU A 76 1.72 -4.97 10.64
CA LEU A 76 1.44 -5.59 11.93
C LEU A 76 2.17 -4.81 13.03
N PRO A 77 1.60 -4.75 14.24
CA PRO A 77 2.31 -4.23 15.39
C PRO A 77 3.56 -5.07 15.62
N LYS A 78 4.71 -4.42 15.84
CA LYS A 78 5.91 -5.14 16.27
C LYS A 78 5.62 -5.75 17.64
N LYS A 79 5.42 -7.06 17.71
CA LYS A 79 5.24 -7.77 18.97
C LYS A 79 6.53 -7.68 19.79
N GLY A 80 6.54 -6.77 20.75
CA GLY A 80 7.59 -6.61 21.75
C GLY A 80 8.85 -5.89 21.25
N GLU A 81 8.93 -4.59 21.52
CA GLU A 81 10.17 -3.96 21.99
C GLU A 81 10.04 -3.67 23.48
#